data_AF-A0A518I9I0-F1
#
_entry.id   AF-A0A518I9I0-F1
#
_cell.length_a   1.000
_cell.length_b   1.000
_cell.length_c   1.000
_cell.angle_alpha   90.00
_cell.angle_beta   90.00
_cell.angle_gamma   90.00
#
_symmetry.space_group_name_H-M   'P 1'
#
loop_
_entity.id
_entity.type
_entity.pdbx_description
1 polymer ?
#
loop_
_entity_poly.entity_id
_entity_poly.type
_entity_poly.pdbx_seq_one_letter_code
_entity_poly.pdbx_strand_id
1 'polypeptide(L)'
;MEAWLLNANLKSAQEEVKVGLARRFVFSILSLELFVASALKSVNSVNSSMAGFGLDFLGGNWQAAIEFVIAVWLVSGVCWRQVQLVAGVLFLLFSVANLLKIITGAESCGCFGSVEISPWYTLIANIGAILALSLVASPVLSLPRRHDVIKLLSILVGGFILYAVMTNMIRVVSNSANSPVMDAEGKMIFDKDHWIGHQMNLKNVVEIDANLATGIWVVVFIRSNCAKCVYNLPRQKNLAEEMARQGKTPRVAFIDLQRHHPLDDAGDAVCPSCAYGGLKEGRNLPIETPTIILINNGVVTRVLDDLPNRESAFWNSTSG
;
A
#
# COMPACT_ATOMS: atom_id res chain seq x y z
N MET A 1 15.34 -9.67 65.25
CA MET A 1 14.15 -9.07 64.60
C MET A 1 14.54 -8.17 63.42
N GLU A 2 15.54 -7.30 63.57
CA GLU A 2 16.02 -6.40 62.50
C GLU A 2 16.51 -7.13 61.23
N ALA A 3 17.27 -8.22 61.36
CA ALA A 3 17.75 -9.01 60.21
C ALA A 3 16.60 -9.60 59.36
N TRP A 4 15.45 -9.90 59.98
CA TRP A 4 14.29 -10.43 59.27
C TRP A 4 13.57 -9.32 58.47
N LEU A 5 13.42 -8.12 59.06
CA LEU A 5 12.84 -6.96 58.38
C LEU A 5 13.68 -6.54 57.17
N LEU A 6 15.00 -6.57 57.30
CA LEU A 6 15.91 -6.21 56.22
C LEU A 6 15.81 -7.19 55.04
N ASN A 7 15.70 -8.50 55.33
CA ASN A 7 15.50 -9.53 54.30
C ASN A 7 14.12 -9.40 53.60
N ALA A 8 13.06 -9.07 54.33
CA ALA A 8 11.73 -8.85 53.77
C ALA A 8 11.71 -7.65 52.80
N ASN A 9 12.32 -6.53 53.19
CA ASN A 9 12.43 -5.34 52.33
C ASN A 9 13.24 -5.62 51.07
N LEU A 10 14.36 -6.35 51.17
CA LEU A 10 15.18 -6.72 50.01
C LEU A 10 14.40 -7.61 49.02
N LYS A 11 13.64 -8.60 49.51
CA LYS A 11 12.80 -9.45 48.66
C LYS A 11 11.72 -8.64 47.94
N SER A 12 11.06 -7.72 48.65
CA SER A 12 10.05 -6.85 48.03
C SER A 12 10.64 -5.97 46.93
N ALA A 13 11.80 -5.37 47.17
CA ALA A 13 12.50 -4.54 46.19
C ALA A 13 12.96 -5.35 44.97
N GLN A 14 13.46 -6.58 45.17
CA GLN A 14 13.86 -7.45 44.07
C GLN A 14 12.68 -7.86 43.18
N GLU A 15 11.52 -8.17 43.76
CA GLU A 15 10.31 -8.51 43.01
C GLU A 15 9.78 -7.30 42.23
N GLU A 16 9.80 -6.10 42.80
CA GLU A 16 9.43 -4.87 42.08
C GLU A 16 10.34 -4.62 40.85
N VAL A 17 11.65 -4.85 40.99
CA VAL A 17 12.60 -4.70 39.89
C VAL A 17 12.33 -5.73 38.78
N LYS A 18 12.10 -7.00 39.12
CA LYS A 18 11.78 -8.06 38.14
C LYS A 18 10.50 -7.76 37.37
N VAL A 19 9.42 -7.37 38.08
CA VAL A 19 8.13 -7.01 37.46
C VAL A 19 8.29 -5.78 36.57
N GLY A 20 9.07 -4.79 37.01
CA GLY A 20 9.39 -3.61 36.20
C GLY A 20 10.15 -3.96 34.91
N LEU A 21 11.11 -4.88 34.97
CA LEU A 21 11.88 -5.33 33.82
C LEU A 21 11.00 -6.12 32.83
N ALA A 22 10.23 -7.10 33.32
CA ALA A 22 9.32 -7.89 32.50
C ALA A 22 8.30 -7.01 31.76
N ARG A 23 7.74 -6.01 32.45
CA ARG A 23 6.82 -5.04 31.84
C ARG A 23 7.47 -4.24 30.71
N ARG A 24 8.68 -3.71 30.94
CA ARG A 24 9.42 -2.96 29.90
C ARG A 24 9.70 -3.84 28.69
N PHE A 25 10.07 -5.10 28.92
CA PHE A 25 10.32 -6.05 27.84
C PHE A 25 9.06 -6.31 26.99
N VAL A 26 7.92 -6.60 27.63
CA VAL A 26 6.64 -6.79 26.95
C VAL A 26 6.25 -5.55 26.13
N PHE A 27 6.35 -4.36 26.72
CA PHE A 27 5.98 -3.11 26.02
C PHE A 27 6.89 -2.82 24.83
N SER A 28 8.19 -3.10 24.92
CA SER A 28 9.12 -2.94 23.80
C SER A 28 8.78 -3.88 22.64
N ILE A 29 8.44 -5.14 22.91
CA ILE A 29 8.06 -6.10 21.85
C ILE A 29 6.77 -5.65 21.15
N LEU A 30 5.73 -5.32 21.93
CA LEU A 30 4.44 -4.89 21.37
C LEU A 30 4.55 -3.57 20.61
N SER A 31 5.39 -2.65 21.08
CA SER A 31 5.68 -1.44 20.34
C SER A 31 6.38 -1.72 19.02
N LEU A 32 7.34 -2.65 18.98
CA LEU A 32 8.04 -3.01 17.74
C LEU A 32 7.05 -3.59 16.73
N GLU A 33 6.14 -4.45 17.17
CA GLU A 33 5.08 -5.02 16.34
C GLU A 33 4.19 -3.92 15.73
N LEU A 34 3.69 -2.99 16.55
CA LEU A 34 2.87 -1.87 16.06
C LEU A 34 3.65 -0.92 15.13
N PHE A 35 4.94 -0.70 15.38
CA PHE A 35 5.79 0.08 14.47
C PHE A 35 5.91 -0.59 13.09
N VAL A 36 6.21 -1.89 13.05
CA VAL A 36 6.31 -2.65 11.81
C VAL A 36 4.97 -2.65 11.06
N ALA A 37 3.87 -2.86 11.76
CA ALA A 37 2.53 -2.81 11.18
C ALA A 37 2.22 -1.43 10.57
N SER A 38 2.48 -0.35 11.31
CA SER A 38 2.30 1.03 10.83
C SER A 38 3.19 1.33 9.61
N ALA A 39 4.46 0.90 9.63
CA ALA A 39 5.39 1.13 8.53
C ALA A 39 4.91 0.45 7.23
N LEU A 40 4.53 -0.83 7.31
CA LEU A 40 4.03 -1.61 6.17
C LEU A 40 2.75 -1.01 5.58
N LYS A 41 1.80 -0.60 6.43
CA LYS A 41 0.59 0.11 5.97
C LYS A 41 0.92 1.44 5.29
N SER A 42 1.89 2.17 5.83
CA SER A 42 2.31 3.46 5.27
C SER A 42 2.92 3.30 3.88
N VAL A 43 3.78 2.31 3.66
CA VAL A 43 4.34 2.02 2.32
C VAL A 43 3.24 1.72 1.31
N ASN A 44 2.30 0.84 1.68
CA ASN A 44 1.20 0.48 0.78
C ASN A 44 0.33 1.69 0.41
N SER A 45 0.08 2.56 1.38
CA SER A 45 -0.76 3.74 1.20
C SER A 45 -0.11 4.83 0.35
N VAL A 46 1.22 4.94 0.43
CA VAL A 46 2.01 5.82 -0.44
C VAL A 46 1.94 5.34 -1.89
N ASN A 47 1.98 4.02 -2.10
CA ASN A 47 1.90 3.46 -3.44
C ASN A 47 0.49 3.56 -4.05
N SER A 48 -0.56 3.56 -3.22
CA SER A 48 -1.95 3.64 -3.68
C SER A 48 -2.51 5.06 -3.80
N SER A 49 -2.01 6.03 -3.01
CA SER A 49 -2.60 7.37 -2.90
C SER A 49 -1.74 8.44 -3.57
N MET A 50 -1.94 8.68 -4.86
CA MET A 50 -1.41 9.86 -5.57
C MET A 50 -2.46 10.97 -5.80
N ALA A 51 -3.66 10.86 -5.23
CA ALA A 51 -4.70 11.88 -5.36
C ALA A 51 -4.48 13.09 -4.40
N GLY A 52 -3.38 13.83 -4.59
CA GLY A 52 -3.24 15.18 -4.04
C GLY A 52 -3.04 15.31 -2.52
N PHE A 53 -2.54 16.47 -2.11
CA PHE A 53 -2.12 16.77 -0.74
C PHE A 53 -3.30 17.12 0.20
N GLY A 54 -4.54 16.71 -0.10
CA GLY A 54 -5.75 17.18 0.57
C GLY A 54 -6.61 16.05 1.13
N LEU A 55 -7.01 16.15 2.40
CA LEU A 55 -7.98 15.31 3.16
C LEU A 55 -7.85 13.77 3.12
N ASP A 56 -7.12 13.17 2.19
CA ASP A 56 -6.87 11.72 2.07
C ASP A 56 -6.08 11.15 3.26
N PHE A 57 -5.34 12.01 3.97
CA PHE A 57 -4.75 11.66 5.26
C PHE A 57 -5.82 11.17 6.27
N LEU A 58 -7.02 11.76 6.23
CA LEU A 58 -8.17 11.33 7.05
C LEU A 58 -8.87 10.10 6.45
N GLY A 59 -8.78 9.90 5.13
CA GLY A 59 -9.54 8.87 4.41
C GLY A 59 -8.97 7.44 4.51
N GLY A 60 -7.65 7.27 4.54
CA GLY A 60 -7.04 5.92 4.43
C GLY A 60 -6.01 5.54 5.49
N ASN A 61 -5.27 6.51 6.05
CA ASN A 61 -4.05 6.21 6.84
C ASN A 61 -4.19 6.38 8.35
N TRP A 62 -5.39 6.73 8.82
CA TRP A 62 -5.64 6.99 10.23
C TRP A 62 -5.33 5.76 11.10
N GLN A 63 -5.56 4.54 10.59
CA GLN A 63 -5.22 3.30 11.30
C GLN A 63 -3.72 3.18 11.58
N ALA A 64 -2.87 3.42 10.57
CA ALA A 64 -1.41 3.36 10.72
C ALA A 64 -0.90 4.44 11.68
N ALA A 65 -1.48 5.65 11.62
CA ALA A 65 -1.15 6.72 12.55
C ALA A 65 -1.47 6.36 14.00
N ILE A 66 -2.64 5.75 14.26
CA ILE A 66 -3.03 5.28 15.60
C ILE A 66 -2.06 4.20 16.10
N GLU A 67 -1.73 3.21 15.27
CA GLU A 67 -0.78 2.15 15.62
C GLU A 67 0.59 2.73 16.00
N PHE A 68 1.10 3.70 15.23
CA PHE A 68 2.37 4.39 15.52
C PHE A 68 2.32 5.17 16.84
N VAL A 69 1.27 5.95 17.07
CA VAL A 69 1.14 6.77 18.29
C VAL A 69 1.05 5.87 19.53
N ILE A 70 0.32 4.75 19.46
CA ILE A 70 0.23 3.78 20.55
C ILE A 70 1.59 3.09 20.77
N ALA A 71 2.34 2.78 19.72
CA ALA A 71 3.69 2.25 19.83
C ALA A 71 4.63 3.20 20.60
N VAL A 72 4.68 4.48 20.19
CA VAL A 72 5.45 5.52 20.90
C VAL A 72 4.99 5.65 22.35
N TRP A 73 3.68 5.60 22.61
CA TRP A 73 3.12 5.67 23.95
C TRP A 73 3.56 4.47 24.81
N LEU A 74 3.54 3.24 24.28
CA LEU A 74 3.99 2.04 24.98
C LEU A 74 5.46 2.13 25.42
N VAL A 75 6.34 2.58 24.52
CA VAL A 75 7.79 2.71 24.82
C VAL A 75 8.06 3.81 25.86
N SER A 76 7.28 4.90 25.81
CA SER A 76 7.47 6.01 26.75
C SER A 76 7.20 5.63 28.22
N GLY A 77 6.36 4.62 28.46
CA GLY A 77 5.91 4.21 29.79
C GLY A 77 5.07 5.23 30.55
N VAL A 78 4.70 6.36 29.94
CA VAL A 78 3.83 7.38 30.56
C VAL A 78 2.42 6.82 30.69
N CYS A 79 1.79 6.96 31.86
CA CYS A 79 0.41 6.45 32.07
C CYS A 79 0.28 4.95 31.72
N TRP A 80 1.19 4.12 32.26
CA TRP A 80 1.33 2.69 31.90
C TRP A 80 0.01 1.89 31.93
N ARG A 81 -0.92 2.23 32.84
CA ARG A 81 -2.20 1.52 32.96
C ARG A 81 -3.16 1.91 31.84
N GLN A 82 -3.20 3.19 31.49
CA GLN A 82 -4.04 3.70 30.40
C GLN A 82 -3.55 3.16 29.07
N VAL A 83 -2.24 3.18 28.81
CA VAL A 83 -1.70 2.63 27.55
C VAL A 83 -1.92 1.12 27.46
N GLN A 84 -1.81 0.39 28.58
CA GLN A 84 -2.11 -1.04 28.62
C GLN A 84 -3.58 -1.33 28.28
N LEU A 85 -4.52 -0.57 28.84
CA LEU A 85 -5.94 -0.73 28.53
C LEU A 85 -6.24 -0.38 27.07
N VAL A 86 -5.71 0.74 26.58
CA VAL A 86 -5.90 1.18 25.19
C VAL A 86 -5.30 0.16 24.21
N ALA A 87 -4.06 -0.30 24.45
CA ALA A 87 -3.43 -1.33 23.63
C ALA A 87 -4.20 -2.65 23.70
N GLY A 88 -4.66 -3.08 24.88
CA GLY A 88 -5.47 -4.28 25.05
C GLY A 88 -6.77 -4.22 24.26
N VAL A 89 -7.49 -3.09 24.31
CA VAL A 89 -8.70 -2.87 23.49
C VAL A 89 -8.37 -2.89 22.00
N LEU A 90 -7.27 -2.25 21.58
CA LEU A 90 -6.84 -2.26 20.17
C LEU A 90 -6.57 -3.68 19.67
N PHE A 91 -5.76 -4.46 20.38
CA PHE A 91 -5.45 -5.85 20.03
C PHE A 91 -6.70 -6.74 20.06
N LEU A 92 -7.65 -6.48 20.96
CA LEU A 92 -8.94 -7.17 20.97
C LEU A 92 -9.74 -6.87 19.70
N LEU A 93 -9.84 -5.61 19.29
CA LEU A 93 -10.52 -5.22 18.05
C LEU A 93 -9.86 -5.88 16.82
N PHE A 94 -8.53 -5.89 16.75
CA PHE A 94 -7.81 -6.60 15.69
C PHE A 94 -8.03 -8.11 15.72
N SER A 95 -8.13 -8.72 16.91
CA SER A 95 -8.45 -10.14 17.05
C SER A 95 -9.83 -10.46 16.49
N VAL A 96 -10.85 -9.64 16.82
CA VAL A 96 -12.21 -9.81 16.30
C VAL A 96 -12.24 -9.66 14.78
N ALA A 97 -11.57 -8.65 14.22
CA ALA A 97 -11.48 -8.47 12.77
C ALA A 97 -10.82 -9.68 12.07
N ASN A 98 -9.72 -10.20 12.62
CA ASN A 98 -9.06 -11.40 12.08
C ASN A 98 -9.93 -12.65 12.19
N LEU A 99 -10.65 -12.82 13.30
CA LEU A 99 -11.59 -13.93 13.47
C LEU A 99 -12.72 -13.87 12.43
N LEU A 100 -13.28 -12.68 12.16
CA LEU A 100 -14.28 -12.52 11.11
C LEU A 100 -13.71 -12.90 9.74
N LYS A 101 -12.47 -12.50 9.43
CA LYS A 101 -11.79 -12.88 8.18
C LYS A 101 -11.58 -14.38 8.03
N ILE A 102 -11.23 -15.07 9.12
CA ILE A 102 -11.12 -16.54 9.16
C ILE A 102 -12.48 -17.17 8.84
N ILE A 103 -13.56 -16.70 9.48
CA ILE A 103 -14.92 -17.24 9.29
C ILE A 103 -15.37 -17.03 7.83
N THR A 104 -15.02 -15.91 7.21
CA THR A 104 -15.35 -15.64 5.80
C THR A 104 -14.43 -16.35 4.79
N GLY A 105 -13.42 -17.09 5.25
CA GLY A 105 -12.48 -17.79 4.37
C GLY A 105 -11.54 -16.85 3.60
N ALA A 106 -11.23 -15.67 4.14
CA ALA A 106 -10.28 -14.76 3.51
C ALA A 106 -8.85 -15.32 3.58
N GLU A 107 -8.14 -15.31 2.46
CA GLU A 107 -6.77 -15.84 2.37
C GLU A 107 -5.76 -14.97 3.13
N SER A 108 -6.00 -13.65 3.21
CA SER A 108 -5.09 -12.69 3.86
C SER A 108 -5.80 -11.72 4.80
N CYS A 109 -5.10 -11.30 5.85
CA CYS A 109 -5.62 -10.29 6.77
C CYS A 109 -5.64 -8.87 6.17
N GLY A 110 -4.85 -8.61 5.12
CA GLY A 110 -4.72 -7.28 4.48
C GLY A 110 -4.17 -6.18 5.40
N CYS A 111 -3.84 -6.48 6.65
CA CYS A 111 -3.38 -5.52 7.65
C CYS A 111 -1.96 -5.00 7.40
N PHE A 112 -1.20 -5.68 6.55
CA PHE A 112 0.21 -5.39 6.26
C PHE A 112 0.43 -4.95 4.80
N GLY A 113 -0.64 -4.47 4.13
CA GLY A 113 -0.57 -4.03 2.75
C GLY A 113 -0.34 -5.19 1.79
N SER A 114 0.72 -5.13 0.99
CA SER A 114 1.07 -6.15 -0.02
C SER A 114 1.59 -7.47 0.57
N VAL A 115 1.94 -7.50 1.85
CA VAL A 115 2.39 -8.74 2.50
C VAL A 115 1.17 -9.55 2.91
N GLU A 116 0.96 -10.67 2.23
CA GLU A 116 -0.12 -11.60 2.52
C GLU A 116 0.25 -12.48 3.72
N ILE A 117 -0.32 -12.13 4.88
CA ILE A 117 -0.22 -12.95 6.09
C ILE A 117 -1.58 -13.57 6.38
N SER A 118 -1.59 -14.89 6.60
CA SER A 118 -2.79 -15.63 6.98
C SER A 118 -3.42 -15.01 8.24
N PRO A 119 -4.77 -14.82 8.26
CA PRO A 119 -5.49 -14.30 9.42
C PRO A 119 -5.26 -15.10 10.72
N TRP A 120 -4.91 -16.39 10.63
CA TRP A 120 -4.65 -17.23 11.81
C TRP A 120 -3.43 -16.79 12.62
N TYR A 121 -2.31 -16.50 11.96
CA TYR A 121 -1.09 -16.09 12.66
C TYR A 121 -1.27 -14.75 13.36
N THR A 122 -1.97 -13.82 12.72
CA THR A 122 -2.26 -12.50 13.30
C THR A 122 -3.24 -12.59 14.46
N LEU A 123 -4.23 -13.48 14.40
CA LEU A 123 -5.10 -13.76 15.55
C LEU A 123 -4.31 -14.30 16.75
N ILE A 124 -3.42 -15.27 16.54
CA ILE A 124 -2.57 -15.84 17.61
C ILE A 124 -1.67 -14.77 18.22
N ALA A 125 -1.02 -13.94 17.38
CA ALA A 125 -0.18 -12.84 17.84
C ALA A 125 -0.96 -11.85 18.72
N ASN A 126 -2.15 -11.42 18.27
CA ASN A 126 -2.99 -10.48 19.03
C ASN A 126 -3.47 -11.08 20.37
N ILE A 127 -3.88 -12.35 20.39
CA ILE A 127 -4.27 -13.05 21.64
C ILE A 127 -3.06 -13.14 22.58
N GLY A 128 -1.89 -13.47 22.05
CA GLY A 128 -0.63 -13.49 22.80
C GLY A 128 -0.31 -12.12 23.40
N ALA A 129 -0.49 -11.04 22.65
CA ALA A 129 -0.33 -9.67 23.12
C ALA A 129 -1.29 -9.33 24.27
N ILE A 130 -2.58 -9.68 24.15
CA ILE A 130 -3.59 -9.45 25.20
C ILE A 130 -3.23 -10.23 26.48
N LEU A 131 -2.82 -11.49 26.34
CA LEU A 131 -2.39 -12.32 27.47
C LEU A 131 -1.13 -11.73 28.12
N ALA A 132 -0.12 -11.37 27.34
CA ALA A 132 1.12 -10.77 27.83
C ALA A 132 0.86 -9.46 28.59
N LEU A 133 -0.01 -8.58 28.04
CA LEU A 133 -0.45 -7.37 28.73
C LEU A 133 -1.15 -7.73 30.05
N SER A 134 -2.10 -8.66 30.03
CA SER A 134 -2.86 -9.06 31.22
C SER A 134 -1.97 -9.62 32.33
N LEU A 135 -0.93 -10.38 31.99
CA LEU A 135 0.02 -10.94 32.95
C LEU A 135 0.91 -9.88 33.64
N VAL A 136 1.20 -8.76 32.97
CA VAL A 136 2.01 -7.67 33.56
C VAL A 136 1.18 -6.55 34.19
N ALA A 137 -0.16 -6.69 34.18
CA ALA A 137 -1.10 -5.74 34.77
C ALA A 137 -0.90 -5.62 36.28
N SER A 138 -0.78 -4.40 36.81
CA SER A 138 -0.87 -4.19 38.26
C SER A 138 -2.32 -3.90 38.67
N PRO A 139 -2.84 -4.52 39.75
CA PRO A 139 -4.23 -4.39 40.16
C PRO A 139 -4.60 -2.98 40.66
N VAL A 140 -3.63 -2.17 41.13
CA VAL A 140 -3.91 -0.89 41.81
C VAL A 140 -4.20 0.24 40.83
N LEU A 141 -5.42 0.81 40.89
CA LEU A 141 -5.83 1.98 40.12
C LEU A 141 -5.20 3.24 40.72
N SER A 142 -4.16 3.76 40.09
CA SER A 142 -3.69 5.12 40.38
C SER A 142 -4.32 6.10 39.39
N LEU A 143 -4.92 7.17 39.91
CA LEU A 143 -5.36 8.29 39.09
C LEU A 143 -4.11 9.00 38.51
N PRO A 144 -4.13 9.38 37.22
CA PRO A 144 -3.00 10.08 36.61
C PRO A 144 -2.81 11.44 37.27
N ARG A 145 -1.55 11.81 37.57
CA ARG A 145 -1.23 13.14 38.11
C ARG A 145 -1.28 14.15 36.96
N ARG A 146 -1.58 15.43 37.23
CA ARG A 146 -1.63 16.50 36.21
C ARG A 146 -0.38 16.54 35.31
N HIS A 147 0.81 16.28 35.88
CA HIS A 147 2.05 16.20 35.12
C HIS A 147 2.09 15.04 34.12
N ASP A 148 1.46 13.91 34.43
CA ASP A 148 1.40 12.75 33.54
C ASP A 148 0.49 13.01 32.35
N VAL A 149 -0.59 13.78 32.56
CA VAL A 149 -1.51 14.20 31.49
C VAL A 149 -0.80 15.12 30.48
N ILE A 150 0.02 16.07 30.96
CA ILE A 150 0.79 16.96 30.08
C ILE A 150 1.82 16.15 29.27
N LYS A 151 2.52 15.21 29.91
CA LYS A 151 3.46 14.31 29.22
C LYS A 151 2.74 13.46 28.18
N LEU A 152 1.58 12.89 28.51
CA LEU A 152 0.76 12.11 27.58
C LEU A 152 0.39 12.96 26.36
N LEU A 153 -0.15 14.16 26.56
CA LEU A 153 -0.51 15.05 25.46
C LEU A 153 0.70 15.36 24.56
N SER A 154 1.87 15.61 25.17
CA SER A 154 3.10 15.87 24.41
C SER A 154 3.55 14.66 23.58
N ILE A 155 3.35 13.44 24.09
CA ILE A 155 3.65 12.19 23.37
C ILE A 155 2.69 11.99 22.21
N LEU A 156 1.39 12.24 22.41
CA LEU A 156 0.39 12.09 21.35
C LEU A 156 0.64 13.07 20.20
N VAL A 157 0.86 14.35 20.53
CA VAL A 157 1.15 15.40 19.53
C VAL A 157 2.49 15.14 18.85
N GLY A 158 3.55 14.87 19.62
CA GLY A 158 4.88 14.59 19.09
C GLY A 158 4.91 13.34 18.21
N GLY A 159 4.22 12.27 18.63
CA GLY A 159 4.08 11.02 17.87
C GLY A 159 3.36 11.23 16.54
N PHE A 160 2.30 12.05 16.52
CA PHE A 160 1.58 12.36 15.28
C PHE A 160 2.43 13.20 14.32
N ILE A 161 3.14 14.21 14.82
CA ILE A 161 4.08 15.01 14.01
C ILE A 161 5.18 14.10 13.44
N LEU A 162 5.77 13.23 14.26
CA LEU A 162 6.80 12.29 13.83
C LEU A 162 6.28 11.34 12.75
N TYR A 163 5.07 10.79 12.91
CA TYR A 163 4.43 9.95 11.90
C TYR A 163 4.21 10.70 10.59
N ALA A 164 3.71 11.94 10.64
CA ALA A 164 3.50 12.78 9.46
C ALA A 164 4.83 13.06 8.74
N VAL A 165 5.92 13.35 9.46
CA VAL A 165 7.24 13.54 8.87
C VAL A 165 7.75 12.24 8.23
N MET A 166 7.64 11.12 8.93
CA MET A 166 8.09 9.81 8.44
C MET A 166 7.37 9.40 7.15
N THR A 167 6.04 9.57 7.09
CA THR A 167 5.25 9.26 5.89
C THR A 167 5.59 10.18 4.72
N ASN A 168 5.84 11.47 4.95
CA ASN A 168 6.33 12.39 3.92
C ASN A 168 7.73 12.00 3.42
N MET A 169 8.64 11.59 4.31
CA MET A 169 9.96 11.11 3.92
C MET A 169 9.88 9.83 3.07
N ILE A 170 9.03 8.87 3.46
CA ILE A 170 8.78 7.66 2.66
C ILE A 170 8.27 8.03 1.27
N ARG A 171 7.34 9.00 1.16
CA ARG A 171 6.84 9.50 -0.14
C ARG A 171 7.94 10.12 -0.99
N VAL A 172 8.81 10.94 -0.40
CA VAL A 172 9.91 11.57 -1.14
C VAL A 172 10.87 10.51 -1.65
N VAL A 173 11.23 9.54 -0.81
CA VAL A 173 12.13 8.44 -1.19
C VAL A 173 11.49 7.53 -2.23
N SER A 174 10.22 7.16 -2.08
CA SER A 174 9.52 6.30 -3.06
C SER A 174 9.36 7.01 -4.41
N ASN A 175 9.04 8.31 -4.40
CA ASN A 175 8.95 9.10 -5.63
C ASN A 175 10.31 9.25 -6.30
N SER A 176 11.40 9.34 -5.51
CA SER A 176 12.75 9.33 -6.05
C SER A 176 13.12 7.97 -6.65
N ALA A 177 12.77 6.87 -5.98
CA ALA A 177 13.05 5.51 -6.46
C ALA A 177 12.26 5.14 -7.72
N ASN A 178 11.06 5.69 -7.87
CA ASN A 178 10.21 5.50 -9.05
C ASN A 178 10.58 6.42 -10.22
N SER A 179 11.70 7.17 -10.14
CA SER A 179 12.20 7.89 -11.29
C SER A 179 12.63 6.87 -12.35
N PRO A 180 12.28 7.08 -13.63
CA PRO A 180 12.69 6.17 -14.71
C PRO A 180 14.20 5.97 -14.65
N VAL A 181 14.64 4.71 -14.64
CA VAL A 181 16.06 4.37 -14.71
C VAL A 181 16.55 4.82 -16.07
N MET A 182 17.31 5.92 -16.07
CA MET A 182 18.03 6.39 -17.25
C MET A 182 19.35 5.62 -17.32
N ASP A 183 19.73 5.15 -18.50
CA ASP A 183 21.10 4.68 -18.73
C ASP A 183 22.10 5.85 -18.69
N ALA A 184 23.39 5.53 -18.83
CA ALA A 184 24.46 6.52 -18.86
C ALA A 184 24.32 7.57 -19.98
N GLU A 185 23.49 7.29 -20.99
CA GLU A 185 23.22 8.15 -22.15
C GLU A 185 21.94 8.99 -21.95
N GLY A 186 21.28 8.87 -20.79
CA GLY A 186 20.04 9.58 -20.49
C GLY A 186 18.81 8.98 -21.19
N LYS A 187 18.92 7.77 -21.72
CA LYS A 187 17.82 7.04 -22.35
C LYS A 187 17.13 6.16 -21.30
N MET A 188 15.81 6.19 -21.32
CA MET A 188 14.98 5.40 -20.42
C MET A 188 15.15 3.91 -20.73
N ILE A 189 15.72 3.14 -19.80
CA ILE A 189 15.79 1.68 -19.95
C ILE A 189 14.39 1.13 -19.71
N PHE A 190 13.91 0.37 -20.68
CA PHE A 190 12.61 -0.28 -20.65
C PHE A 190 12.76 -1.72 -20.18
N ASP A 191 12.45 -1.95 -18.91
CA ASP A 191 12.31 -3.30 -18.36
C ASP A 191 10.84 -3.55 -18.02
N LYS A 192 10.24 -4.49 -18.75
CA LYS A 192 8.80 -4.83 -18.67
C LYS A 192 8.42 -5.29 -17.26
N ASP A 193 9.31 -6.02 -16.59
CA ASP A 193 9.02 -6.59 -15.27
C ASP A 193 9.06 -5.51 -14.18
N HIS A 194 9.89 -4.48 -14.36
CA HIS A 194 10.00 -3.36 -13.42
C HIS A 194 8.77 -2.45 -13.43
N TRP A 195 7.90 -2.54 -14.42
CA TRP A 195 6.70 -1.70 -14.49
C TRP A 195 5.57 -2.23 -13.63
N ILE A 196 5.52 -3.55 -13.41
CA ILE A 196 4.46 -4.18 -12.64
C ILE A 196 4.49 -3.63 -11.20
N GLY A 197 3.34 -3.20 -10.71
CA GLY A 197 3.20 -2.57 -9.39
C GLY A 197 3.56 -1.07 -9.35
N HIS A 198 4.06 -0.50 -10.45
CA HIS A 198 4.44 0.90 -10.52
C HIS A 198 3.40 1.75 -11.25
N GLN A 199 3.28 3.00 -10.83
CA GLN A 199 2.44 3.97 -11.52
C GLN A 199 3.05 4.37 -12.85
N MET A 200 2.24 4.32 -13.89
CA MET A 200 2.64 4.68 -15.23
C MET A 200 2.31 6.14 -15.52
N ASN A 201 3.31 7.02 -15.39
CA ASN A 201 3.13 8.43 -15.73
C ASN A 201 3.34 8.67 -17.24
N LEU A 202 2.34 8.27 -18.03
CA LEU A 202 2.34 8.51 -19.47
C LEU A 202 2.11 9.96 -19.87
N LYS A 203 1.55 10.80 -18.99
CA LYS A 203 1.14 12.18 -19.31
C LYS A 203 2.28 13.06 -19.81
N ASN A 204 3.51 12.75 -19.42
CA ASN A 204 4.71 13.50 -19.81
C ASN A 204 5.29 13.05 -21.17
N VAL A 205 4.94 11.86 -21.65
CA VAL A 205 5.53 11.27 -22.86
C VAL A 205 4.50 11.07 -23.97
N VAL A 206 3.25 10.79 -23.62
CA VAL A 206 2.15 10.51 -24.53
C VAL A 206 1.12 11.62 -24.43
N GLU A 207 0.58 12.01 -25.58
CA GLU A 207 -0.61 12.83 -25.72
C GLU A 207 -1.77 11.90 -26.05
N ILE A 208 -2.75 11.82 -25.13
CA ILE A 208 -3.92 10.96 -25.24
C ILE A 208 -5.10 11.66 -24.58
N ASP A 209 -6.27 11.62 -25.22
CA ASP A 209 -7.51 12.18 -24.68
C ASP A 209 -8.20 11.20 -23.71
N ALA A 210 -7.44 10.72 -22.72
CA ALA A 210 -7.95 9.83 -21.68
C ALA A 210 -7.17 9.96 -20.38
N ASN A 211 -7.89 9.88 -19.26
CA ASN A 211 -7.26 9.82 -17.94
C ASN A 211 -6.93 8.37 -17.55
N LEU A 212 -5.76 7.90 -17.98
CA LEU A 212 -5.23 6.57 -17.66
C LEU A 212 -4.99 6.35 -16.15
N ALA A 213 -5.01 7.41 -15.33
CA ALA A 213 -4.84 7.30 -13.89
C ALA A 213 -6.10 6.79 -13.15
N THR A 214 -7.23 6.66 -13.84
CA THR A 214 -8.51 6.25 -13.24
C THR A 214 -9.14 5.08 -13.98
N GLY A 215 -9.71 4.12 -13.25
CA GLY A 215 -10.33 2.93 -13.80
C GLY A 215 -9.34 1.91 -14.39
N ILE A 216 -9.88 0.88 -15.04
CA ILE A 216 -9.08 -0.19 -15.66
C ILE A 216 -8.92 0.12 -17.15
N TRP A 217 -7.67 0.17 -17.61
CA TRP A 217 -7.28 0.44 -18.98
C TRP A 217 -6.40 -0.68 -19.53
N VAL A 218 -6.63 -1.05 -20.78
CA VAL A 218 -5.71 -1.85 -21.58
C VAL A 218 -5.06 -0.89 -22.54
N VAL A 219 -3.77 -0.65 -22.36
CA VAL A 219 -3.01 0.25 -23.22
C VAL A 219 -2.16 -0.58 -24.17
N VAL A 220 -2.35 -0.34 -25.47
CA VAL A 220 -1.67 -1.06 -26.53
C VAL A 220 -0.70 -0.11 -27.23
N PHE A 221 0.59 -0.41 -27.12
CA PHE A 221 1.64 0.29 -27.83
C PHE A 221 1.85 -0.32 -29.21
N ILE A 222 1.74 0.51 -30.25
CA ILE A 222 1.88 0.11 -31.64
C ILE A 222 2.88 1.00 -32.37
N ARG A 223 3.41 0.50 -33.48
CA ARG A 223 4.15 1.27 -34.49
C ARG A 223 3.50 1.01 -35.83
N SER A 224 3.34 2.04 -36.66
CA SER A 224 2.77 1.88 -38.00
C SER A 224 3.62 0.98 -38.91
N ASN A 225 4.94 0.93 -38.71
CA ASN A 225 5.84 0.04 -39.44
C ASN A 225 5.94 -1.41 -38.89
N CYS A 226 5.15 -1.78 -37.89
CA CYS A 226 5.17 -3.11 -37.28
C CYS A 226 4.10 -4.00 -37.95
N ALA A 227 4.54 -4.94 -38.81
CA ALA A 227 3.62 -5.83 -39.54
C ALA A 227 2.68 -6.62 -38.62
N LYS A 228 3.20 -7.11 -37.49
CA LYS A 228 2.41 -7.81 -36.47
C LYS A 228 1.35 -6.91 -35.83
N CYS A 229 1.67 -5.64 -35.61
CA CYS A 229 0.77 -4.65 -35.04
C CYS A 229 -0.36 -4.33 -36.02
N VAL A 230 -0.03 -4.08 -37.29
CA VAL A 230 -1.03 -3.84 -38.36
C VAL A 230 -1.96 -5.05 -38.52
N TYR A 231 -1.40 -6.27 -38.52
CA TYR A 231 -2.18 -7.50 -38.65
C TYR A 231 -3.14 -7.74 -37.46
N ASN A 232 -2.72 -7.45 -36.23
CA ASN A 232 -3.52 -7.69 -35.02
C ASN A 232 -4.47 -6.54 -34.65
N LEU A 233 -4.30 -5.34 -35.22
CA LEU A 233 -5.06 -4.14 -34.85
C LEU A 233 -6.59 -4.31 -35.03
N PRO A 234 -7.11 -4.87 -36.15
CA PRO A 234 -8.55 -5.09 -36.30
C PRO A 234 -9.14 -6.00 -35.22
N ARG A 235 -8.41 -7.08 -34.86
CA ARG A 235 -8.81 -8.01 -33.80
C ARG A 235 -8.89 -7.31 -32.43
N GLN A 236 -7.92 -6.46 -32.12
CA GLN A 236 -7.89 -5.68 -30.89
C GLN A 236 -9.03 -4.65 -30.81
N LYS A 237 -9.34 -3.97 -31.92
CA LYS A 237 -10.49 -3.05 -32.01
C LYS A 237 -11.82 -3.78 -31.76
N ASN A 238 -12.05 -4.89 -32.44
CA ASN A 238 -13.28 -5.68 -32.29
C ASN A 238 -13.49 -6.15 -30.85
N LEU A 239 -12.42 -6.56 -30.19
CA LEU A 239 -12.45 -7.00 -28.79
C LEU A 239 -12.76 -5.84 -27.83
N ALA A 240 -12.17 -4.66 -28.07
CA ALA A 240 -12.48 -3.45 -27.32
C ALA A 240 -13.96 -3.08 -27.42
N GLU A 241 -14.53 -3.14 -28.63
CA GLU A 241 -15.95 -2.86 -28.88
C GLU A 241 -16.89 -3.90 -28.26
N GLU A 242 -16.51 -5.19 -28.28
CA GLU A 242 -17.28 -6.23 -27.61
C GLU A 242 -17.33 -6.01 -26.09
N MET A 243 -16.21 -5.65 -25.46
CA MET A 243 -16.16 -5.34 -24.03
C MET A 243 -17.02 -4.11 -23.70
N ALA A 244 -16.91 -3.06 -24.52
CA ALA A 244 -17.73 -1.86 -24.36
C ALA A 244 -19.24 -2.17 -24.47
N ARG A 245 -19.65 -3.01 -25.45
CA ARG A 245 -21.05 -3.45 -25.60
C ARG A 245 -21.56 -4.26 -24.41
N GLN A 246 -20.69 -5.03 -23.76
CA GLN A 246 -21.03 -5.79 -22.56
C GLN A 246 -21.06 -4.93 -21.28
N GLY A 247 -20.78 -3.61 -21.38
CA GLY A 247 -20.66 -2.73 -20.21
C GLY A 247 -19.51 -3.11 -19.29
N LYS A 248 -18.54 -3.90 -19.79
CA LYS A 248 -17.42 -4.40 -19.01
C LYS A 248 -16.26 -3.42 -19.06
N THR A 249 -15.65 -3.18 -17.92
CA THR A 249 -14.26 -2.71 -17.83
C THR A 249 -13.34 -3.91 -18.17
N PRO A 250 -12.25 -3.71 -18.93
CA PRO A 250 -11.49 -2.47 -19.09
C PRO A 250 -11.75 -1.65 -20.37
N ARG A 251 -11.43 -0.35 -20.30
CA ARG A 251 -11.36 0.56 -21.45
C ARG A 251 -10.07 0.30 -22.24
N VAL A 252 -10.04 0.60 -23.54
CA VAL A 252 -8.86 0.35 -24.39
C VAL A 252 -8.28 1.67 -24.89
N ALA A 253 -6.96 1.80 -24.81
CA ALA A 253 -6.21 2.94 -25.32
C ALA A 253 -5.12 2.45 -26.30
N PHE A 254 -5.09 2.99 -27.52
CA PHE A 254 -4.04 2.72 -28.49
C PHE A 254 -3.06 3.89 -28.52
N ILE A 255 -1.77 3.59 -28.38
CA ILE A 255 -0.70 4.60 -28.39
C ILE A 255 0.25 4.29 -29.55
N ASP A 256 0.30 5.17 -30.54
CA ASP A 256 1.26 5.07 -31.64
C ASP A 256 2.61 5.71 -31.26
N LEU A 257 3.67 4.90 -31.33
CA LEU A 257 5.03 5.33 -31.02
C LEU A 257 5.73 6.08 -32.17
N GLN A 258 5.13 6.20 -33.36
CA GLN A 258 5.74 6.85 -34.53
C GLN A 258 5.14 8.21 -34.86
N ARG A 259 4.26 8.75 -34.01
CA ARG A 259 3.56 10.05 -34.17
C ARG A 259 2.70 10.21 -35.41
N HIS A 260 2.90 9.41 -36.44
CA HIS A 260 1.91 9.29 -37.49
C HIS A 260 0.65 8.79 -36.80
N HIS A 261 -0.48 9.44 -37.06
CA HIS A 261 -1.78 8.86 -36.80
C HIS A 261 -2.10 8.02 -38.05
N PRO A 262 -1.66 6.75 -38.16
CA PRO A 262 -2.09 5.89 -39.28
C PRO A 262 -3.62 5.72 -39.32
N LEU A 263 -4.31 6.16 -38.28
CA LEU A 263 -5.75 6.11 -38.11
C LEU A 263 -6.49 7.32 -38.71
N ASP A 264 -5.80 8.41 -39.06
CA ASP A 264 -6.45 9.54 -39.74
C ASP A 264 -6.58 9.29 -41.25
N ASP A 265 -5.65 8.51 -41.83
CA ASP A 265 -5.61 8.21 -43.27
C ASP A 265 -6.28 6.88 -43.65
N ALA A 266 -6.37 5.94 -42.70
CA ALA A 266 -7.15 4.73 -42.90
C ALA A 266 -8.62 5.06 -42.62
N GLY A 267 -9.45 5.15 -43.67
CA GLY A 267 -10.92 5.24 -43.58
C GLY A 267 -11.60 4.02 -42.91
N ASP A 268 -10.87 3.32 -42.04
CA ASP A 268 -11.26 2.18 -41.26
C ASP A 268 -11.96 2.62 -39.98
N ALA A 269 -13.08 1.95 -39.69
CA ALA A 269 -13.91 2.09 -38.50
C ALA A 269 -13.14 2.62 -37.27
N VAL A 270 -13.47 3.86 -36.91
CA VAL A 270 -13.11 4.48 -35.65
C VAL A 270 -13.78 3.65 -34.55
N CYS A 271 -13.00 3.04 -33.65
CA CYS A 271 -13.56 2.40 -32.46
C CYS A 271 -14.06 3.51 -31.54
N PRO A 272 -15.38 3.71 -31.38
CA PRO A 272 -15.92 4.87 -30.65
C PRO A 272 -15.67 4.77 -29.14
N SER A 273 -15.42 3.55 -28.63
CA SER A 273 -15.14 3.27 -27.23
C SER A 273 -13.64 3.26 -26.89
N CYS A 274 -12.76 3.49 -27.87
CA CYS A 274 -11.32 3.45 -27.71
C CYS A 274 -10.73 4.85 -27.56
N ALA A 275 -9.74 5.00 -26.69
CA ALA A 275 -8.91 6.18 -26.65
C ALA A 275 -7.72 6.03 -27.60
N TYR A 276 -7.31 7.13 -28.22
CA TYR A 276 -6.17 7.16 -29.13
C TYR A 276 -5.18 8.23 -28.68
N GLY A 277 -3.90 7.91 -28.78
CA GLY A 277 -2.83 8.84 -28.46
C GLY A 277 -1.54 8.54 -29.20
N GLY A 278 -0.57 9.42 -29.05
CA GLY A 278 0.74 9.31 -29.67
C GLY A 278 1.84 9.92 -28.80
N LEU A 279 3.10 9.68 -29.17
CA LEU A 279 4.23 10.29 -28.46
C LEU A 279 4.29 11.81 -28.68
N LYS A 280 4.53 12.56 -27.61
CA LYS A 280 4.77 14.00 -27.65
C LYS A 280 6.01 14.40 -28.45
N GLU A 281 6.02 15.67 -28.81
CA GLU A 281 7.17 16.51 -29.20
C GLU A 281 8.56 16.03 -28.72
N GLY A 282 9.53 15.65 -29.57
CA GLY A 282 10.89 15.22 -29.18
C GLY A 282 11.03 14.00 -28.26
N ARG A 283 9.96 13.26 -27.94
CA ARG A 283 10.04 12.09 -27.04
C ARG A 283 10.21 10.77 -27.82
N ASN A 284 11.01 9.87 -27.26
CA ASN A 284 11.14 8.48 -27.70
C ASN A 284 10.82 7.58 -26.51
N LEU A 285 10.04 6.52 -26.76
CA LEU A 285 9.71 5.51 -25.77
C LEU A 285 10.24 4.18 -26.32
N PRO A 286 11.36 3.64 -25.80
CA PRO A 286 11.99 2.45 -26.34
C PRO A 286 11.23 1.17 -25.90
N ILE A 287 9.97 1.08 -26.32
CA ILE A 287 9.10 -0.08 -26.17
C ILE A 287 9.16 -0.93 -27.44
N GLU A 288 9.29 -2.24 -27.26
CA GLU A 288 9.07 -3.24 -28.30
C GLU A 288 7.58 -3.30 -28.64
N THR A 289 7.23 -3.36 -29.93
CA THR A 289 5.83 -3.39 -30.35
C THR A 289 5.46 -4.70 -31.06
N PRO A 290 4.27 -5.25 -30.81
CA PRO A 290 3.26 -4.74 -29.87
C PRO A 290 3.65 -4.99 -28.41
N THR A 291 3.29 -4.06 -27.53
CA THR A 291 3.30 -4.30 -26.08
C THR A 291 1.94 -3.89 -25.55
N ILE A 292 1.35 -4.74 -24.73
CA ILE A 292 0.05 -4.53 -24.11
C ILE A 292 0.27 -4.45 -22.63
N ILE A 293 -0.26 -3.41 -22.01
CA ILE A 293 -0.21 -3.26 -20.57
C ILE A 293 -1.63 -3.16 -20.02
N LEU A 294 -1.84 -3.77 -18.87
CA LEU A 294 -3.04 -3.57 -18.08
C LEU A 294 -2.72 -2.56 -16.99
N ILE A 295 -3.47 -1.47 -16.97
CA ILE A 295 -3.37 -0.42 -15.98
C ILE A 295 -4.65 -0.46 -15.13
N ASN A 296 -4.51 -0.48 -13.82
CA ASN A 296 -5.61 -0.32 -12.88
C ASN A 296 -5.35 0.92 -12.01
N ASN A 297 -6.16 1.95 -12.18
CA ASN A 297 -6.03 3.25 -11.48
C ASN A 297 -4.60 3.82 -11.57
N GLY A 298 -4.04 3.86 -12.79
CA GLY A 298 -2.70 4.37 -13.05
C GLY A 298 -1.54 3.43 -12.73
N VAL A 299 -1.78 2.28 -12.08
CA VAL A 299 -0.74 1.29 -11.76
C VAL A 299 -0.71 0.18 -12.80
N VAL A 300 0.47 -0.16 -13.34
CA VAL A 300 0.61 -1.30 -14.25
C VAL A 300 0.47 -2.58 -13.44
N THR A 301 -0.54 -3.39 -13.75
CA THR A 301 -0.78 -4.67 -13.08
C THR A 301 -0.22 -5.83 -13.88
N ARG A 302 -0.14 -5.70 -15.20
CA ARG A 302 0.43 -6.71 -16.11
C ARG A 302 1.04 -6.08 -17.36
N VAL A 303 2.04 -6.74 -17.90
CA VAL A 303 2.66 -6.45 -19.19
C VAL A 303 2.64 -7.72 -20.02
N LEU A 304 2.27 -7.61 -21.30
CA LEU A 304 2.17 -8.71 -22.25
C LEU A 304 2.79 -8.30 -23.58
N ASP A 305 3.47 -9.24 -24.23
CA ASP A 305 4.06 -9.03 -25.56
C ASP A 305 3.03 -9.21 -26.70
N ASP A 306 1.91 -9.88 -26.41
CA ASP A 306 0.84 -10.09 -27.37
C ASP A 306 -0.48 -10.43 -26.67
N LEU A 307 -1.61 -10.27 -27.39
CA LEU A 307 -2.87 -10.81 -26.89
C LEU A 307 -2.80 -12.34 -26.96
N PRO A 308 -3.06 -13.05 -25.87
CA PRO A 308 -3.10 -14.51 -25.90
C PRO A 308 -4.21 -14.96 -26.87
N ASN A 309 -3.92 -15.98 -27.68
CA ASN A 309 -4.87 -16.51 -28.66
C ASN A 309 -6.20 -16.99 -28.03
N ARG A 310 -6.23 -17.27 -26.73
CA ARG A 310 -7.44 -17.56 -25.94
C ARG A 310 -7.87 -16.33 -25.15
N GLU A 311 -8.70 -15.53 -25.78
CA GLU A 311 -9.21 -14.24 -25.27
C GLU A 311 -9.93 -14.37 -23.93
N SER A 312 -10.67 -15.45 -23.68
CA SER A 312 -11.47 -15.60 -22.45
C SER A 312 -10.64 -15.70 -21.17
N ALA A 313 -9.45 -16.31 -21.23
CA ALA A 313 -8.62 -16.50 -20.04
C ALA A 313 -8.01 -15.18 -19.53
N PHE A 314 -7.62 -14.30 -20.45
CA PHE A 314 -7.06 -13.00 -20.09
C PHE A 314 -8.11 -12.12 -19.40
N TRP A 315 -9.29 -12.00 -19.99
CA TRP A 315 -10.34 -11.12 -19.46
C TRP A 315 -10.98 -11.64 -18.17
N ASN A 316 -11.16 -12.95 -18.03
CA ASN A 316 -11.67 -13.52 -16.77
C ASN A 316 -10.77 -13.23 -15.57
N SER A 317 -9.46 -13.00 -15.81
CA SER A 317 -8.52 -12.64 -14.76
C SER A 317 -8.53 -11.15 -14.40
N THR A 318 -9.22 -10.31 -15.18
CA THR A 318 -9.33 -8.85 -14.94
C THR A 318 -10.61 -8.43 -14.25
N SER A 319 -11.59 -9.33 -14.13
CA SER A 319 -12.89 -9.10 -13.48
C SER A 319 -12.96 -9.50 -12.01
N GLY A 320 -11.82 -9.91 -11.42
CA GLY A 320 -11.69 -10.28 -10.00
C GLY A 320 -11.32 -9.11 -9.11
#